data_AF-A0A958VZR7-F1
#
_entry.id   AF-A0A958VZR7-F1
#
_cell.length_a   1.000
_cell.length_b   1.000
_cell.length_c   1.000
_cell.angle_alpha   90.00
_cell.angle_beta   90.00
_cell.angle_gamma   90.00
#
_symmetry.space_group_name_H-M   'P 1'
#
loop_
_entity.id
_entity.type
_entity.pdbx_description
1 polymer ?
#
loop_
_entity_poly.entity_id
_entity_poly.type
_entity_poly.pdbx_seq_one_letter_code
_entity_poly.pdbx_strand_id
1 'polypeptide(L)'
;NAVRDLSVDKLGYFLEPEELFKHMVPKEDDEDGEAPFILDKLTKVLNHISESTQGHESEDDFANLFEDLDLTSSKLGKSEADKNAVIVRVLRTLATVDFELNDPTHDVLGDAYEYLIAQFASGAGKKAGEFYTPQEVSTVLARIVTTGKKRLKNVYDPTCGSGSLLLRVKREVLDVGTIYGQEMNPTTFNLCRMNMIMHDVHYRQFDIKN
;
A
#
# COMPACT_ATOMS: atom_id res chain seq x y z
N ASN A 1 3.60 9.97 -24.68
CA ASN A 1 3.62 11.06 -23.68
C ASN A 1 2.25 11.43 -23.13
N ALA A 2 1.22 11.75 -23.94
CA ALA A 2 -0.09 12.16 -23.37
C ALA A 2 -0.76 11.15 -22.40
N VAL A 3 -0.63 9.84 -22.64
CA VAL A 3 -1.17 8.81 -21.73
C VAL A 3 -0.43 8.79 -20.40
N ARG A 4 0.90 8.91 -20.43
CA ARG A 4 1.75 8.98 -19.22
C ARG A 4 1.35 10.18 -18.35
N ASP A 5 1.28 11.36 -18.95
CA ASP A 5 0.96 12.59 -18.21
C ASP A 5 -0.45 12.53 -17.60
N LEU A 6 -1.42 11.96 -18.33
CA LEU A 6 -2.78 11.77 -17.84
C LEU A 6 -2.86 10.72 -16.72
N SER A 7 -2.08 9.64 -16.81
CA SER A 7 -2.00 8.64 -15.74
C SER A 7 -1.44 9.24 -14.46
N VAL A 8 -0.36 10.02 -14.54
CA VAL A 8 0.23 10.66 -13.35
C VAL A 8 -0.75 11.68 -12.73
N ASP A 9 -1.45 12.50 -13.53
CA ASP A 9 -2.46 13.44 -13.00
C ASP A 9 -3.66 12.73 -12.35
N LYS A 10 -4.06 11.57 -12.85
CA LYS A 10 -5.27 10.85 -12.38
C LYS A 10 -5.01 9.85 -11.26
N LEU A 11 -3.88 9.17 -11.30
CA LEU A 11 -3.54 8.07 -10.40
C LEU A 11 -2.40 8.42 -9.45
N GLY A 12 -1.62 9.46 -9.78
CA GLY A 12 -0.40 9.82 -9.07
C GLY A 12 0.85 9.10 -9.57
N TYR A 13 0.73 8.08 -10.43
CA TYR A 13 1.85 7.31 -10.97
C TYR A 13 1.54 6.79 -12.38
N PHE A 14 2.56 6.25 -13.04
CA PHE A 14 2.43 5.59 -14.34
C PHE A 14 3.17 4.25 -14.36
N LEU A 15 2.55 3.27 -15.02
CA LEU A 15 3.13 1.96 -15.31
C LEU A 15 3.05 1.73 -16.82
N GLU A 16 4.12 1.21 -17.41
CA GLU A 16 4.07 0.71 -18.78
C GLU A 16 3.18 -0.54 -18.86
N PRO A 17 2.56 -0.84 -20.02
CA PRO A 17 1.70 -2.01 -20.17
C PRO A 17 2.38 -3.34 -19.74
N GLU A 18 3.69 -3.46 -19.94
CA GLU A 18 4.49 -4.66 -19.61
C GLU A 18 4.82 -4.80 -18.11
N GLU A 19 4.58 -3.75 -17.34
CA GLU A 19 4.83 -3.65 -15.90
C GLU A 19 3.58 -3.93 -15.06
N LEU A 20 2.40 -4.00 -15.70
CA LEU A 20 1.17 -4.38 -15.02
C LEU A 20 1.33 -5.76 -14.37
N PHE A 21 0.74 -5.93 -13.18
CA PHE A 21 0.85 -7.14 -12.37
C PHE A 21 0.62 -8.43 -13.18
N LYS A 22 -0.42 -8.48 -14.03
CA LYS A 22 -0.74 -9.64 -14.88
C LYS A 22 0.36 -10.04 -15.88
N HIS A 23 1.24 -9.11 -16.25
CA HIS A 23 2.39 -9.32 -17.14
C HIS A 23 3.69 -9.57 -16.36
N MET A 24 3.67 -9.31 -15.05
CA MET A 24 4.77 -9.62 -14.14
C MET A 24 4.68 -11.04 -13.60
N VAL A 25 3.48 -11.60 -13.40
CA VAL A 25 3.31 -12.94 -12.82
C VAL A 25 3.88 -14.03 -13.76
N PRO A 26 4.90 -14.80 -13.32
CA PRO A 26 5.40 -15.93 -14.11
C PRO A 26 4.37 -17.05 -14.17
N LYS A 27 3.99 -17.45 -15.38
CA LYS A 27 2.92 -18.43 -15.61
C LYS A 27 3.36 -19.88 -15.46
N GLU A 28 4.53 -20.19 -16.02
CA GLU A 28 5.08 -21.54 -16.08
C GLU A 28 6.54 -21.52 -15.60
N ASP A 29 7.03 -22.67 -15.17
CA ASP A 29 8.45 -22.90 -14.91
C ASP A 29 9.15 -23.14 -16.26
N ASP A 30 10.47 -23.00 -16.30
CA ASP A 30 11.25 -23.27 -17.51
C ASP A 30 11.38 -24.77 -17.83
N GLU A 31 12.10 -25.10 -18.90
CA GLU A 31 12.28 -26.49 -19.36
C GLU A 31 12.95 -27.40 -18.30
N ASP A 32 13.70 -26.81 -17.38
CA ASP A 32 14.39 -27.51 -16.29
C ASP A 32 13.55 -27.58 -15.00
N GLY A 33 12.34 -27.00 -15.01
CA GLY A 33 11.45 -26.94 -13.86
C GLY A 33 11.82 -25.85 -12.84
N GLU A 34 12.64 -24.87 -13.24
CA GLU A 34 13.01 -23.73 -12.42
C GLU A 34 12.10 -22.52 -12.64
N ALA A 35 11.90 -21.73 -11.59
CA ALA A 35 11.08 -20.53 -11.65
C ALA A 35 11.79 -19.42 -12.45
N PRO A 36 11.14 -18.77 -13.44
CA PRO A 36 11.75 -17.71 -14.22
C PRO A 36 12.29 -16.58 -13.32
N PHE A 37 13.48 -16.08 -13.64
CA PHE A 37 14.11 -15.04 -12.83
C PHE A 37 13.40 -13.69 -13.00
N ILE A 38 12.90 -13.12 -11.89
CA ILE A 38 12.06 -11.91 -11.89
C ILE A 38 12.58 -10.77 -11.00
N LEU A 39 13.50 -11.04 -10.08
CA LEU A 39 13.91 -10.07 -9.04
C LEU A 39 14.35 -8.72 -9.63
N ASP A 40 15.17 -8.73 -10.68
CA ASP A 40 15.62 -7.50 -11.36
C ASP A 40 14.47 -6.74 -12.02
N LYS A 41 13.56 -7.46 -12.68
CA LYS A 41 12.39 -6.85 -13.34
C LYS A 41 11.47 -6.23 -12.30
N LEU A 42 11.19 -6.94 -11.21
CA LEU A 42 10.35 -6.45 -10.11
C LEU A 42 10.95 -5.20 -9.47
N THR A 43 12.26 -5.22 -9.20
CA THR A 43 12.98 -4.05 -8.63
C THR A 43 12.86 -2.84 -9.55
N LYS A 44 13.05 -3.02 -10.85
CA LYS A 44 12.90 -1.95 -11.84
C LYS A 44 11.49 -1.37 -11.85
N VAL A 45 10.45 -2.22 -11.82
CA VAL A 45 9.05 -1.75 -11.79
C VAL A 45 8.75 -0.97 -10.52
N LEU A 46 9.19 -1.45 -9.35
CA LEU A 46 8.99 -0.74 -8.08
C LEU A 46 9.66 0.64 -8.09
N ASN A 47 10.88 0.72 -8.61
CA ASN A 47 11.57 2.00 -8.77
C ASN A 47 10.87 2.90 -9.80
N HIS A 48 10.40 2.33 -10.91
CA HIS A 48 9.73 3.08 -11.97
C HIS A 48 8.43 3.74 -11.48
N ILE A 49 7.69 3.12 -10.55
CA ILE A 49 6.51 3.76 -9.93
C ILE A 49 6.92 5.10 -9.31
N SER A 50 7.97 5.12 -8.48
CA SER A 50 8.46 6.34 -7.82
C SER A 50 9.10 7.33 -8.81
N GLU A 51 9.84 6.83 -9.80
CA GLU A 51 10.44 7.68 -10.85
C GLU A 51 9.37 8.34 -11.74
N SER A 52 8.23 7.67 -11.94
CA SER A 52 7.14 8.18 -12.77
C SER A 52 6.48 9.44 -12.19
N THR A 53 6.61 9.66 -10.88
CA THR A 53 5.99 10.78 -10.16
C THR A 53 6.90 12.00 -10.05
N GLN A 54 8.19 11.88 -10.40
CA GLN A 54 9.17 12.95 -10.26
C GLN A 54 8.78 14.21 -11.05
N GLY A 55 8.78 15.36 -10.38
CA GLY A 55 8.36 16.65 -10.91
C GLY A 55 6.84 16.85 -10.98
N HIS A 56 6.05 15.93 -10.45
CA HIS A 56 4.58 16.03 -10.38
C HIS A 56 4.09 16.21 -8.93
N GLU A 57 2.83 16.60 -8.77
CA GLU A 57 2.23 16.85 -7.45
C GLU A 57 2.21 15.62 -6.52
N SER A 58 2.26 14.41 -7.09
CA SER A 58 2.26 13.14 -6.36
C SER A 58 3.67 12.67 -5.95
N GLU A 59 4.73 13.45 -6.23
CA GLU A 59 6.11 13.03 -5.97
C GLU A 59 6.31 12.57 -4.53
N ASP A 60 5.93 13.41 -3.56
CA ASP A 60 6.10 13.15 -2.13
C ASP A 60 5.28 11.94 -1.63
N ASP A 61 4.17 11.60 -2.30
CA ASP A 61 3.30 10.49 -1.90
C ASP A 61 3.89 9.12 -2.27
N PHE A 62 4.69 9.07 -3.34
CA PHE A 62 5.31 7.84 -3.86
C PHE A 62 6.84 7.79 -3.66
N ALA A 63 7.48 8.92 -3.32
CA ALA A 63 8.91 8.96 -3.05
C ALA A 63 9.29 7.98 -1.93
N ASN A 64 10.27 7.12 -2.23
CA ASN A 64 10.80 6.08 -1.34
C ASN A 64 9.75 5.10 -0.78
N LEU A 65 8.57 4.97 -1.40
CA LEU A 65 7.47 4.15 -0.90
C LEU A 65 7.84 2.66 -0.68
N PHE A 66 8.80 2.15 -1.46
CA PHE A 66 9.25 0.76 -1.43
C PHE A 66 10.65 0.57 -0.85
N GLU A 67 11.25 1.57 -0.19
CA GLU A 67 12.65 1.52 0.26
C GLU A 67 12.93 0.39 1.28
N ASP A 68 11.93 0.02 2.07
CA ASP A 68 12.03 -1.06 3.07
C ASP A 68 11.94 -2.48 2.44
N LEU A 69 11.60 -2.59 1.15
CA LEU A 69 11.45 -3.87 0.46
C LEU A 69 12.82 -4.38 -0.04
N ASP A 70 13.49 -5.16 0.79
CA ASP A 70 14.75 -5.82 0.43
C ASP A 70 14.53 -7.20 -0.22
N LEU A 71 14.48 -7.23 -1.55
CA LEU A 71 14.40 -8.46 -2.35
C LEU A 71 15.69 -9.29 -2.32
N THR A 72 16.78 -8.75 -1.79
CA THR A 72 18.07 -9.44 -1.64
C THR A 72 18.26 -10.06 -0.26
N SER A 73 17.29 -9.92 0.63
CA SER A 73 17.39 -10.34 2.03
C SER A 73 17.72 -11.83 2.18
N SER A 74 18.62 -12.14 3.11
CA SER A 74 18.91 -13.53 3.50
C SER A 74 17.72 -14.23 4.18
N LYS A 75 16.71 -13.47 4.60
CA LYS A 75 15.45 -14.01 5.14
C LYS A 75 14.56 -14.63 4.05
N LEU A 76 14.74 -14.26 2.78
CA LEU A 76 14.00 -14.80 1.65
C LEU A 76 14.58 -16.13 1.14
N GLY A 77 15.88 -16.37 1.36
CA GLY A 77 16.57 -17.55 0.86
C GLY A 77 18.09 -17.43 0.96
N LYS A 78 18.79 -18.56 0.82
CA LYS A 78 20.27 -18.61 0.90
C LYS A 78 20.92 -18.23 -0.43
N SER A 79 20.36 -18.70 -1.54
CA SER A 79 20.80 -18.39 -2.91
C SER A 79 19.86 -17.40 -3.59
N GLU A 80 20.28 -16.80 -4.72
CA GLU A 80 19.38 -15.96 -5.53
C GLU A 80 18.20 -16.75 -6.10
N ALA A 81 18.41 -18.02 -6.47
CA ALA A 81 17.36 -18.92 -6.92
C ALA A 81 16.30 -19.14 -5.82
N ASP A 82 16.72 -19.36 -4.57
CA ASP A 82 15.78 -19.52 -3.44
C ASP A 82 14.91 -18.27 -3.25
N LYS A 83 15.55 -17.09 -3.27
CA LYS A 83 14.85 -15.80 -3.11
C LYS A 83 13.86 -15.59 -4.26
N ASN A 84 14.30 -15.86 -5.50
CA ASN A 84 13.45 -15.77 -6.68
C ASN A 84 12.24 -16.70 -6.56
N ALA A 85 12.45 -17.96 -6.20
CA ALA A 85 11.37 -18.95 -6.04
C ALA A 85 10.33 -18.51 -5.00
N VAL A 86 10.76 -17.90 -3.88
CA VAL A 86 9.84 -17.35 -2.88
C VAL A 86 9.01 -16.20 -3.46
N ILE A 87 9.63 -15.25 -4.17
CA ILE A 87 8.92 -14.12 -4.79
C ILE A 87 7.97 -14.61 -5.88
N VAL A 88 8.39 -15.53 -6.75
CA VAL A 88 7.52 -16.12 -7.77
C VAL A 88 6.31 -16.81 -7.13
N ARG A 89 6.52 -17.56 -6.04
CA ARG A 89 5.42 -18.19 -5.30
C ARG A 89 4.45 -17.14 -4.75
N VAL A 90 4.93 -16.06 -4.16
CA VAL A 90 4.09 -14.96 -3.65
C VAL A 90 3.27 -14.33 -4.78
N LEU A 91 3.91 -14.00 -5.91
CA LEU A 91 3.22 -13.41 -7.07
C LEU A 91 2.15 -14.36 -7.65
N ARG A 92 2.46 -15.65 -7.78
CA ARG A 92 1.50 -16.67 -8.22
C ARG A 92 0.33 -16.79 -7.25
N THR A 93 0.58 -16.81 -5.94
CA THR A 93 -0.49 -16.85 -4.93
C THR A 93 -1.39 -15.61 -5.03
N LEU A 94 -0.81 -14.42 -5.10
CA LEU A 94 -1.59 -13.18 -5.26
C LEU A 94 -2.42 -13.18 -6.55
N ALA A 95 -1.92 -13.77 -7.64
CA ALA A 95 -2.65 -13.88 -8.90
C ALA A 95 -3.87 -14.83 -8.85
N THR A 96 -3.97 -15.69 -7.83
CA THR A 96 -5.14 -16.55 -7.63
C THR A 96 -6.27 -15.90 -6.82
N VAL A 97 -5.99 -14.75 -6.19
CA VAL A 97 -6.97 -14.03 -5.38
C VAL A 97 -7.82 -13.14 -6.29
N ASP A 98 -9.13 -13.26 -6.19
CA ASP A 98 -10.06 -12.29 -6.77
C ASP A 98 -10.23 -11.13 -5.79
N PHE A 99 -9.71 -9.96 -6.17
CA PHE A 99 -9.81 -8.74 -5.38
C PHE A 99 -11.06 -7.92 -5.70
N GLU A 100 -11.97 -8.43 -6.56
CA GLU A 100 -13.22 -7.77 -6.93
C GLU A 100 -13.01 -6.32 -7.42
N LEU A 101 -11.88 -6.03 -8.09
CA LEU A 101 -11.45 -4.67 -8.48
C LEU A 101 -12.45 -3.90 -9.37
N ASN A 102 -13.46 -4.58 -9.91
CA ASN A 102 -14.52 -3.98 -10.73
C ASN A 102 -15.75 -3.55 -9.92
N ASP A 103 -15.84 -3.92 -8.64
CA ASP A 103 -16.93 -3.52 -7.76
C ASP A 103 -16.51 -2.33 -6.87
N PRO A 104 -16.94 -1.10 -7.18
CA PRO A 104 -16.59 0.08 -6.39
C PRO A 104 -17.27 0.11 -5.01
N THR A 105 -18.17 -0.84 -4.71
CA THR A 105 -18.88 -0.91 -3.44
C THR A 105 -18.18 -1.74 -2.37
N HIS A 106 -17.20 -2.56 -2.77
CA HIS A 106 -16.45 -3.44 -1.87
C HIS A 106 -14.95 -3.15 -1.95
N ASP A 107 -14.39 -2.60 -0.88
CA ASP A 107 -12.95 -2.35 -0.72
C ASP A 107 -12.23 -3.63 -0.26
N VAL A 108 -12.34 -4.70 -1.05
CA VAL A 108 -11.79 -6.03 -0.68
C VAL A 108 -10.27 -5.98 -0.53
N LEU A 109 -9.61 -5.25 -1.42
CA LEU A 109 -8.15 -5.11 -1.42
C LEU A 109 -7.66 -4.31 -0.20
N GLY A 110 -8.29 -3.17 0.11
CA GLY A 110 -7.98 -2.38 1.30
C GLY A 110 -8.26 -3.14 2.59
N ASP A 111 -9.41 -3.81 2.70
CA ASP A 111 -9.77 -4.64 3.86
C ASP A 111 -8.81 -5.81 4.07
N ALA A 112 -8.38 -6.49 2.99
CA ALA A 112 -7.36 -7.52 3.08
C ALA A 112 -6.01 -6.97 3.55
N TYR A 113 -5.64 -5.77 3.09
CA TYR A 113 -4.42 -5.10 3.52
C TYR A 113 -4.48 -4.70 5.01
N GLU A 114 -5.60 -4.12 5.47
CA GLU A 114 -5.85 -3.78 6.88
C GLU A 114 -5.79 -5.04 7.76
N TYR A 115 -6.35 -6.16 7.28
CA TYR A 115 -6.27 -7.44 7.98
C TYR A 115 -4.82 -7.93 8.12
N LEU A 116 -4.00 -7.85 7.07
CA LEU A 116 -2.59 -8.24 7.13
C LEU A 116 -1.79 -7.37 8.11
N ILE A 117 -2.02 -6.06 8.12
CA ILE A 117 -1.42 -5.14 9.11
C ILE A 117 -1.80 -5.58 10.54
N ALA A 118 -3.08 -5.88 10.77
CA ALA A 118 -3.54 -6.35 12.08
C ALA A 118 -2.89 -7.68 12.49
N GLN A 119 -2.71 -8.62 11.56
CA GLN A 119 -2.01 -9.88 11.82
C GLN A 119 -0.54 -9.64 12.19
N PHE A 120 0.18 -8.79 11.45
CA PHE A 120 1.57 -8.43 11.76
C PHE A 120 1.69 -7.74 13.13
N ALA A 121 0.79 -6.83 13.45
CA ALA A 121 0.74 -6.18 14.76
C ALA A 121 0.50 -7.21 15.88
N SER A 122 -0.46 -8.12 15.71
CA SER A 122 -0.73 -9.16 16.72
C SER A 122 0.47 -10.09 16.98
N GLY A 123 1.26 -10.38 15.94
CA GLY A 123 2.46 -11.20 16.02
C GLY A 123 3.71 -10.47 16.56
N ALA A 124 3.76 -9.14 16.49
CA ALA A 124 4.92 -8.33 16.87
C ALA A 124 5.08 -8.11 18.40
N GLY A 125 4.11 -8.55 19.21
CA GLY A 125 4.17 -8.45 20.67
C GLY A 125 4.10 -7.02 21.19
N LYS A 126 4.83 -6.71 22.28
CA LYS A 126 4.69 -5.42 23.03
C LYS A 126 5.00 -4.14 22.23
N LYS A 127 5.66 -4.24 21.08
CA LYS A 127 5.96 -3.08 20.20
C LYS A 127 4.85 -2.74 19.21
N ALA A 128 3.77 -3.53 19.15
CA ALA A 128 2.73 -3.38 18.14
C ALA A 128 1.82 -2.15 18.32
N GLY A 129 1.68 -1.66 19.57
CA GLY A 129 0.79 -0.53 19.87
C GLY A 129 1.25 0.80 19.29
N GLU A 130 2.51 0.92 18.86
CA GLU A 130 3.07 2.11 18.22
C GLU A 130 2.60 2.27 16.76
N PHE A 131 2.19 1.18 16.09
CA PHE A 131 1.95 1.19 14.65
C PHE A 131 0.51 0.82 14.25
N TYR A 132 -0.28 0.21 15.13
CA TYR A 132 -1.65 -0.21 14.82
C TYR A 132 -2.60 -0.03 16.00
N THR A 133 -3.74 0.60 15.74
CA THR A 133 -4.85 0.70 16.69
C THR A 133 -5.89 -0.38 16.38
N PRO A 134 -6.18 -1.32 17.31
CA PRO A 134 -7.17 -2.38 17.11
C PRO A 134 -8.52 -1.87 16.60
N GLN A 135 -9.19 -2.66 15.77
CA GLN A 135 -10.39 -2.24 15.04
C GLN A 135 -11.51 -1.77 15.97
N GLU A 136 -11.72 -2.45 17.09
CA GLU A 136 -12.77 -2.14 18.05
C GLU A 136 -12.53 -0.78 18.69
N VAL A 137 -11.27 -0.49 19.05
CA VAL A 137 -10.87 0.80 19.62
C VAL A 137 -11.01 1.90 18.55
N SER A 138 -10.50 1.65 17.35
CA SER A 138 -10.58 2.58 16.22
C SER A 138 -12.03 2.94 15.88
N THR A 139 -12.93 1.96 15.90
CA THR A 139 -14.36 2.16 15.59
C THR A 139 -15.03 3.07 16.63
N VAL A 140 -14.74 2.86 17.92
CA VAL A 140 -15.28 3.70 18.98
C VAL A 140 -14.78 5.15 18.84
N LEU A 141 -13.47 5.34 18.66
CA LEU A 141 -12.88 6.67 18.49
C LEU A 141 -13.43 7.39 17.25
N ALA A 142 -13.53 6.68 16.12
CA ALA A 142 -14.08 7.21 14.89
C ALA A 142 -15.53 7.69 15.09
N ARG A 143 -16.40 6.86 15.67
CA ARG A 143 -17.79 7.23 15.95
C ARG A 143 -17.91 8.44 16.87
N ILE A 144 -17.04 8.56 17.87
CA ILE A 144 -17.02 9.73 18.77
C ILE A 144 -16.72 11.00 17.97
N VAL A 145 -15.66 11.01 17.15
CA VAL A 145 -15.26 12.22 16.42
C VAL A 145 -16.20 12.57 15.27
N THR A 146 -16.93 11.59 14.72
CA THR A 146 -17.90 11.77 13.63
C THR A 146 -19.34 11.97 14.11
N THR A 147 -19.62 11.88 15.42
CA THR A 147 -20.99 11.98 15.96
C THR A 147 -21.71 13.24 15.45
N GLY A 148 -22.87 13.02 14.80
CA GLY A 148 -23.71 14.07 14.26
C GLY A 148 -23.18 14.75 12.99
N LYS A 149 -22.07 14.27 12.42
CA LYS A 149 -21.42 14.85 11.24
C LYS A 149 -21.59 13.91 10.05
N LYS A 150 -22.00 14.48 8.91
CA LYS A 150 -22.04 13.75 7.63
C LYS A 150 -20.79 13.95 6.79
N ARG A 151 -20.05 15.03 7.05
CA ARG A 151 -18.82 15.41 6.36
C ARG A 151 -17.83 15.99 7.34
N LEU A 152 -16.55 15.67 7.17
CA LEU A 152 -15.45 16.35 7.83
C LEU A 152 -14.69 17.21 6.82
N LYS A 153 -14.32 18.43 7.20
CA LYS A 153 -13.44 19.25 6.36
C LYS A 153 -12.06 18.60 6.28
N ASN A 154 -11.45 18.39 7.45
CA ASN A 154 -10.14 17.77 7.61
C ASN A 154 -10.19 16.78 8.77
N VAL A 155 -9.34 15.75 8.72
CA VAL A 155 -9.03 14.85 9.84
C VAL A 155 -7.53 14.91 10.08
N TYR A 156 -7.09 14.88 11.34
CA TYR A 156 -5.67 14.90 11.67
C TYR A 156 -5.36 13.90 12.79
N ASP A 157 -4.27 13.14 12.62
CA ASP A 157 -3.69 12.28 13.64
C ASP A 157 -2.16 12.54 13.73
N PRO A 158 -1.65 13.10 14.84
CA PRO A 158 -0.23 13.44 14.99
C PRO A 158 0.69 12.23 15.22
N THR A 159 0.13 11.05 15.42
CA THR A 159 0.87 9.80 15.64
C THR A 159 0.13 8.67 14.94
N CYS A 160 -0.02 8.79 13.62
CA CYS A 160 -1.01 8.03 12.87
C CYS A 160 -0.68 6.54 12.72
N GLY A 161 0.54 6.11 13.02
CA GLY A 161 0.96 4.73 12.80
C GLY A 161 0.71 4.33 11.34
N SER A 162 0.10 3.16 11.16
CA SER A 162 -0.36 2.63 9.86
C SER A 162 -1.51 3.40 9.20
N GLY A 163 -2.07 4.44 9.84
CA GLY A 163 -3.19 5.21 9.29
C GLY A 163 -4.56 4.55 9.42
N SER A 164 -4.66 3.35 10.01
CA SER A 164 -5.95 2.62 10.16
C SER A 164 -7.03 3.42 10.89
N LEU A 165 -6.66 4.21 11.91
CA LEU A 165 -7.63 5.07 12.62
C LEU A 165 -8.19 6.17 11.70
N LEU A 166 -7.33 6.83 10.93
CA LEU A 166 -7.73 7.86 9.96
C LEU A 166 -8.69 7.29 8.90
N LEU A 167 -8.38 6.10 8.37
CA LEU A 167 -9.25 5.38 7.43
C LEU A 167 -10.59 4.98 8.07
N ARG A 168 -10.58 4.56 9.34
CA ARG A 168 -11.81 4.28 10.08
C ARG A 168 -12.68 5.52 10.24
N VAL A 169 -12.09 6.69 10.48
CA VAL A 169 -12.82 7.97 10.50
C VAL A 169 -13.43 8.28 9.13
N LYS A 170 -12.69 8.08 8.04
CA LYS A 170 -13.20 8.25 6.66
C LYS A 170 -14.44 7.35 6.41
N ARG A 171 -14.42 6.11 6.90
CA ARG A 171 -15.53 5.13 6.75
C ARG A 171 -16.80 5.49 7.54
N GLU A 172 -16.70 6.30 8.60
CA GLU A 172 -17.84 6.68 9.46
C GLU A 172 -18.58 7.95 9.00
N VAL A 173 -18.13 8.59 7.91
CA VAL A 173 -18.78 9.76 7.29
C VAL A 173 -18.96 9.56 5.79
N LEU A 174 -19.81 10.38 5.16
CA LEU A 174 -20.01 10.31 3.71
C LEU A 174 -18.84 10.92 2.94
N ASP A 175 -18.10 11.84 3.57
CA ASP A 175 -17.04 12.59 2.91
C ASP A 175 -16.03 13.19 3.90
N VAL A 176 -14.75 13.16 3.53
CA VAL A 176 -13.64 13.81 4.22
C VAL A 176 -12.86 14.61 3.19
N GLY A 177 -12.65 15.91 3.44
CA GLY A 177 -11.90 16.76 2.51
C GLY A 177 -10.43 16.36 2.39
N THR A 178 -9.66 16.47 3.49
CA THR A 178 -8.25 16.07 3.52
C THR A 178 -7.90 15.35 4.81
N ILE A 179 -7.11 14.27 4.69
CA ILE A 179 -6.58 13.48 5.79
C ILE A 179 -5.14 13.91 6.05
N TYR A 180 -4.83 14.32 7.28
CA TYR A 180 -3.48 14.69 7.69
C TYR A 180 -2.97 13.68 8.70
N GLY A 181 -1.70 13.31 8.59
CA GLY A 181 -1.05 12.39 9.51
C GLY A 181 0.38 12.80 9.81
N GLN A 182 0.89 12.41 10.98
CA GLN A 182 2.30 12.44 11.27
C GLN A 182 2.73 11.09 11.88
N GLU A 183 3.82 10.52 11.39
CA GLU A 183 4.38 9.25 11.88
C GLU A 183 5.90 9.33 11.91
N MET A 184 6.52 9.16 13.07
CA MET A 184 7.96 9.34 13.26
C MET A 184 8.79 8.21 12.64
N ASN A 185 8.30 6.96 12.63
CA ASN A 185 9.03 5.81 12.13
C ASN A 185 8.94 5.72 10.59
N PRO A 186 10.06 5.81 9.84
CA PRO A 186 10.03 5.82 8.37
C PRO A 186 9.32 4.60 7.75
N THR A 187 9.56 3.40 8.28
CA THR A 187 8.91 2.17 7.78
C THR A 187 7.39 2.21 8.00
N THR A 188 6.94 2.73 9.14
CA THR A 188 5.49 2.85 9.42
C THR A 188 4.87 4.03 8.67
N PHE A 189 5.63 5.08 8.44
CA PHE A 189 5.25 6.18 7.56
C PHE A 189 4.98 5.68 6.12
N ASN A 190 5.86 4.85 5.57
CA ASN A 190 5.66 4.19 4.27
C ASN A 190 4.43 3.28 4.28
N LEU A 191 4.25 2.51 5.36
CA LEU A 191 3.05 1.70 5.56
C LEU A 191 1.77 2.53 5.57
N CYS A 192 1.76 3.69 6.22
CA CYS A 192 0.61 4.59 6.25
C CYS A 192 0.26 5.09 4.85
N ARG A 193 1.25 5.58 4.08
CA ARG A 193 1.06 6.05 2.70
C ARG A 193 0.53 4.93 1.80
N MET A 194 1.13 3.74 1.86
CA MET A 194 0.62 2.56 1.15
C MET A 194 -0.82 2.26 1.56
N ASN A 195 -1.13 2.24 2.86
CA ASN A 195 -2.46 1.91 3.36
C ASN A 195 -3.53 2.91 2.86
N MET A 196 -3.21 4.21 2.78
CA MET A 196 -4.09 5.22 2.19
C MET A 196 -4.39 4.92 0.71
N ILE A 197 -3.36 4.60 -0.07
CA ILE A 197 -3.49 4.26 -1.49
C ILE A 197 -4.31 2.98 -1.68
N MET A 198 -4.07 1.95 -0.87
CA MET A 198 -4.80 0.68 -0.93
C MET A 198 -6.30 0.82 -0.63
N HIS A 199 -6.69 1.87 0.11
CA HIS A 199 -8.07 2.21 0.46
C HIS A 199 -8.67 3.32 -0.44
N ASP A 200 -8.12 3.48 -1.64
CA ASP A 200 -8.56 4.45 -2.64
C ASP A 200 -8.68 5.89 -2.08
N VAL A 201 -7.76 6.27 -1.21
CA VAL A 201 -7.58 7.67 -0.84
C VAL A 201 -6.67 8.28 -1.90
N HIS A 202 -7.24 9.14 -2.75
CA HIS A 202 -6.49 9.83 -3.78
C HIS A 202 -5.34 10.64 -3.16
N TYR A 203 -4.17 10.68 -3.81
CA TYR A 203 -2.95 11.33 -3.28
C TYR A 203 -3.20 12.79 -2.85
N ARG A 204 -3.93 13.58 -3.65
CA ARG A 204 -4.39 14.95 -3.30
C ARG A 204 -5.30 15.06 -2.07
N GLN A 205 -5.79 13.96 -1.51
CA GLN A 205 -6.71 13.92 -0.37
C GLN A 205 -6.04 13.50 0.94
N PHE A 206 -4.73 13.20 0.92
CA PHE A 206 -3.98 12.99 2.16
C PHE A 206 -2.64 13.73 2.15
N ASP A 207 -2.12 14.00 3.34
CA ASP A 207 -0.76 14.51 3.55
C ASP A 207 -0.22 13.89 4.85
N ILE A 208 0.71 12.95 4.69
CA ILE A 208 1.39 12.29 5.81
C ILE A 208 2.80 12.85 5.92
N LYS A 209 3.20 13.25 7.13
CA LYS A 209 4.55 13.72 7.43
C LYS A 209 5.33 12.71 8.27
N ASN A 210 6.63 12.61 8.03
CA ASN A 210 7.57 11.88 8.87
C ASN A 210 8.33 12.85 9.79
#